data_AF-A0A377YU12-F1
#
_entry.id   AF-A0A377YU12-F1
#
_cell.length_a   1.000
_cell.length_b   1.000
_cell.length_c   1.000
_cell.angle_alpha   90.00
_cell.angle_beta   90.00
_cell.angle_gamma   90.00
#
_symmetry.space_group_name_H-M   'P 1'
#
loop_
_entity.id
_entity.type
_entity.pdbx_description
1 polymer ?
#
loop_
_entity_poly.entity_id
_entity_poly.type
_entity_poly.pdbx_seq_one_letter_code
_entity_poly.pdbx_strand_id
1 'polypeptide(L)'
;MSRLAPTHFSCSLPPCRLCTMYIPRPAKLLFQHDDGWSRYLDKHGDALSDWTKLAVERMLACGTCAMGVRRYCCASSDCTHSRFFCQSCKSKACSSCGLKATEQWIAEQQHILPDCDWQHITFTMPHLLWPFFNNNWPLLNDLFRCATRAMLRWARQQGIEVGIFCALHTYGRQLNQHPHIHVSVTRGGLDVKNGVWRHLFFKKKEVEAIWRNAVVYLLRDNYAQINPGALPGLGHIRNEDRWHRYLHAQYRRA
;
A
#
# COMPACT_ATOMS: atom_id res chain seq x y z
N MET A 1 31.04 -14.70 -4.99
CA MET A 1 30.17 -13.72 -4.30
C MET A 1 29.41 -14.45 -3.21
N SER A 2 29.67 -14.05 -1.97
CA SER A 2 29.52 -14.82 -0.73
C SER A 2 28.06 -15.10 -0.35
N ARG A 3 27.77 -16.39 -0.11
CA ARG A 3 26.50 -16.87 0.43
C ARG A 3 26.42 -16.49 1.92
N LEU A 4 25.38 -15.78 2.32
CA LEU A 4 25.03 -15.62 3.73
C LEU A 4 24.36 -16.92 4.19
N ALA A 5 25.06 -17.66 5.06
CA ALA A 5 24.51 -18.83 5.73
C ALA A 5 23.38 -18.40 6.69
N PRO A 6 22.41 -19.28 6.98
CA PRO A 6 21.39 -19.02 8.00
C PRO A 6 22.09 -18.96 9.36
N THR A 7 22.39 -17.75 9.83
CA THR A 7 22.86 -17.56 11.19
C THR A 7 21.70 -17.80 12.12
N HIS A 8 21.67 -18.96 12.78
CA HIS A 8 21.02 -19.09 14.07
C HIS A 8 21.54 -17.96 14.95
N PHE A 9 20.72 -16.93 15.17
CA PHE A 9 21.01 -15.91 16.16
C PHE A 9 20.78 -16.51 17.55
N SER A 10 21.72 -17.34 18.02
CA SER A 10 21.87 -17.55 19.46
C SER A 10 22.42 -16.24 20.02
N CYS A 11 21.53 -15.37 20.49
CA CYS A 11 21.90 -14.17 21.21
C CYS A 11 22.55 -14.59 22.54
N SER A 12 23.86 -14.82 22.54
CA SER A 12 24.68 -15.05 23.74
C SER A 12 25.02 -13.73 24.45
N LEU A 13 24.11 -12.76 24.38
CA LEU A 13 24.11 -11.61 25.28
C LEU A 13 23.18 -11.94 26.44
N PRO A 14 23.61 -11.74 27.70
CA PRO A 14 22.72 -11.91 28.84
C PRO A 14 21.44 -11.09 28.60
N PRO A 15 20.25 -11.56 29.00
CA PRO A 15 19.03 -10.79 28.87
C PRO A 15 19.30 -9.42 29.49
N CYS A 16 19.28 -8.38 28.67
CA CYS A 16 19.61 -7.03 29.12
C CYS A 16 18.52 -6.60 30.10
N ARG A 17 18.71 -6.90 31.40
CA ARG A 17 17.76 -6.65 32.50
C ARG A 17 17.43 -5.15 32.68
N LEU A 18 18.03 -4.29 31.87
CA LEU A 18 17.93 -2.82 31.90
C LEU A 18 17.03 -2.24 30.79
N CYS A 19 16.61 -3.05 29.81
CA CYS A 19 15.54 -2.65 28.90
C CYS A 19 14.19 -2.90 29.59
N THR A 20 13.35 -1.86 29.66
CA THR A 20 11.95 -1.99 30.06
C THR A 20 11.30 -3.17 29.34
N MET A 21 10.51 -3.95 30.08
CA MET A 21 9.87 -5.19 29.63
C MET A 21 9.27 -4.98 28.23
N TYR A 22 9.90 -5.62 27.23
CA TYR A 22 9.50 -5.51 25.85
C TYR A 22 8.18 -6.24 25.66
N ILE A 23 7.06 -5.51 25.54
CA ILE A 23 5.77 -6.10 25.20
C ILE A 23 5.69 -6.17 23.67
N PRO A 24 5.77 -7.37 23.06
CA PRO A 24 5.65 -7.51 21.63
C PRO A 24 4.28 -7.03 21.16
N ARG A 25 4.29 -6.17 20.14
CA ARG A 25 3.05 -5.64 19.55
C ARG A 25 2.28 -6.77 18.85
N PRO A 26 0.94 -6.68 18.71
CA PRO A 26 0.12 -7.73 18.09
C PRO A 26 0.63 -8.21 16.74
N ALA A 27 1.11 -7.30 15.88
CA ALA A 27 1.67 -7.64 14.59
C ALA A 27 2.93 -8.53 14.68
N LYS A 28 3.77 -8.36 15.71
CA LYS A 28 4.95 -9.21 15.90
C LYS A 28 4.58 -10.57 16.46
N LEU A 29 3.61 -10.62 17.37
CA LEU A 29 3.10 -11.86 17.91
C LEU A 29 2.64 -12.81 16.80
N LEU A 30 1.99 -12.29 15.75
CA LEU A 30 1.58 -13.09 14.58
C LEU A 30 2.75 -13.89 13.95
N PHE A 31 3.95 -13.30 13.89
CA PHE A 31 5.12 -13.91 13.27
C PHE A 31 5.96 -14.73 14.26
N GLN A 32 5.82 -14.48 15.57
CA GLN A 32 6.61 -15.13 16.62
C GLN A 32 5.88 -16.30 17.29
N HIS A 33 4.54 -16.30 17.26
CA HIS A 33 3.73 -17.38 17.81
C HIS A 33 4.08 -18.71 17.13
N ASP A 34 4.38 -19.74 17.94
CA ASP A 34 4.79 -21.07 17.49
C ASP A 34 5.89 -21.08 16.43
N ASP A 35 6.84 -20.14 16.52
CA ASP A 35 7.92 -19.95 15.55
C ASP A 35 7.41 -19.76 14.10
N GLY A 36 6.26 -19.08 13.98
CA GLY A 36 5.48 -19.00 12.75
C GLY A 36 6.25 -18.45 11.55
N TRP A 37 7.11 -17.45 11.74
CA TRP A 37 7.90 -16.89 10.66
C TRP A 37 8.95 -17.86 10.11
N SER A 38 9.71 -18.53 10.97
CA SER A 38 10.72 -19.50 10.56
C SER A 38 10.07 -20.67 9.83
N ARG A 39 8.99 -21.22 10.40
CA ARG A 39 8.21 -22.31 9.75
C ARG A 39 7.62 -21.90 8.40
N TYR A 40 7.20 -20.64 8.28
CA TYR A 40 6.71 -20.11 7.01
C TYR A 40 7.83 -19.96 5.98
N LEU A 41 9.02 -19.49 6.40
CA LEU A 41 10.21 -19.43 5.57
C LEU A 41 10.66 -20.82 5.10
N ASP A 42 10.65 -21.82 5.98
CA ASP A 42 11.04 -23.19 5.61
C ASP A 42 10.13 -23.76 4.52
N LYS A 43 8.84 -23.43 4.56
CA LYS A 43 7.84 -23.97 3.62
C LYS A 43 7.69 -23.14 2.34
N HIS A 44 7.88 -21.83 2.42
CA HIS A 44 7.52 -20.88 1.36
C HIS A 44 8.62 -19.87 1.02
N GLY A 45 9.80 -19.98 1.62
CA GLY A 45 10.89 -18.99 1.51
C GLY A 45 11.34 -18.72 0.08
N ASP A 46 11.31 -19.72 -0.80
CA ASP A 46 11.68 -19.58 -2.21
C ASP A 46 10.67 -18.75 -3.03
N ALA A 47 9.41 -18.71 -2.59
CA ALA A 47 8.36 -17.93 -3.24
C ALA A 47 8.31 -16.46 -2.77
N LEU A 48 9.08 -16.11 -1.72
CA LEU A 48 9.09 -14.77 -1.14
C LEU A 48 10.23 -13.95 -1.70
N SER A 49 9.92 -12.71 -2.07
CA SER A 49 10.95 -11.72 -2.41
C SER A 49 11.84 -11.40 -1.21
N ASP A 50 13.11 -11.09 -1.47
CA ASP A 50 14.05 -10.67 -0.42
C ASP A 50 13.56 -9.40 0.31
N TRP A 51 12.84 -8.53 -0.39
CA TRP A 51 12.23 -7.35 0.21
C TRP A 51 11.16 -7.71 1.26
N THR A 52 10.33 -8.72 0.98
CA THR A 52 9.34 -9.22 1.93
C THR A 52 10.02 -9.79 3.17
N LYS A 53 11.06 -10.60 2.99
CA LYS A 53 11.85 -11.18 4.08
C LYS A 53 12.45 -10.08 4.95
N LEU A 54 13.15 -9.13 4.32
CA LEU A 54 13.77 -7.99 4.98
C LEU A 54 12.76 -7.14 5.75
N ALA A 55 11.57 -6.90 5.18
CA ALA A 55 10.53 -6.10 5.82
C ALA A 55 10.02 -6.74 7.12
N VAL A 56 9.78 -8.06 7.10
CA VAL A 56 9.35 -8.83 8.28
C VAL A 56 10.47 -8.88 9.32
N GLU A 57 11.69 -9.21 8.92
CA GLU A 57 12.84 -9.30 9.84
C GLU A 57 13.16 -7.97 10.51
N ARG A 58 13.15 -6.85 9.76
CA ARG A 58 13.31 -5.51 10.33
C ARG A 58 12.19 -5.17 11.29
N MET A 59 10.94 -5.54 10.98
CA MET A 59 9.84 -5.37 11.91
C MET A 59 10.08 -6.17 13.19
N LEU A 60 10.48 -7.44 13.10
CA LEU A 60 10.77 -8.30 14.24
C LEU A 60 11.91 -7.74 15.11
N ALA A 61 12.99 -7.25 14.50
CA ALA A 61 14.11 -6.62 15.20
C ALA A 61 13.76 -5.25 15.83
N CYS A 62 12.76 -4.54 15.31
CA CYS A 62 12.41 -3.18 15.73
C CYS A 62 12.18 -3.04 17.25
N GLY A 63 12.90 -2.14 17.93
CA GLY A 63 12.74 -1.93 19.38
C GLY A 63 13.41 -3.00 20.25
N THR A 64 14.23 -3.87 19.65
CA THR A 64 15.13 -4.79 20.36
C THR A 64 16.57 -4.30 20.29
N CYS A 65 17.46 -4.88 21.10
CA CYS A 65 18.90 -4.54 21.08
C CYS A 65 19.54 -4.82 19.71
N ALA A 66 18.95 -5.68 18.86
CA ALA A 66 19.45 -5.96 17.51
C ALA A 66 19.47 -4.73 16.59
N MET A 67 18.67 -3.70 16.89
CA MET A 67 18.66 -2.43 16.14
C MET A 67 19.67 -1.40 16.68
N GLY A 68 20.42 -1.75 17.73
CA GLY A 68 21.26 -0.82 18.49
C GLY A 68 20.50 -0.13 19.63
N VAL A 69 21.26 0.40 20.59
CA VAL A 69 20.75 0.96 21.85
C VAL A 69 21.37 2.34 22.10
N ARG A 70 20.55 3.31 22.51
CA ARG A 70 21.02 4.58 23.09
C ARG A 70 20.88 4.56 24.60
N ARG A 71 21.94 4.96 25.29
CA ARG A 71 21.93 5.16 26.73
C ARG A 71 21.82 6.65 27.03
N TYR A 72 20.83 7.02 27.82
CA TYR A 72 20.71 8.36 28.39
C TYR A 72 21.08 8.28 29.86
N CYS A 73 22.04 9.11 30.27
CA CYS A 73 22.46 9.24 31.65
C CYS A 73 22.06 10.61 32.19
N CYS A 74 21.88 10.72 33.50
CA CYS A 74 21.81 12.03 34.14
C CYS A 74 23.10 12.82 33.88
N ALA A 75 22.99 14.14 33.75
CA ALA A 75 24.16 15.01 33.53
C ALA A 75 25.04 15.17 34.78
N SER A 76 24.49 14.93 35.97
CA SER A 76 25.25 14.94 37.22
C SER A 76 26.15 13.71 37.31
N SER A 77 27.42 13.92 37.63
CA SER A 77 28.44 12.87 37.82
C SER A 77 28.09 11.87 38.91
N ASP A 78 27.28 12.28 39.87
CA ASP A 78 26.99 11.51 41.09
C ASP A 78 25.69 10.70 40.95
N CYS A 79 24.99 10.88 39.83
CA CYS A 79 23.72 10.23 39.56
C CYS A 79 23.90 9.03 38.64
N THR A 80 23.65 7.83 39.17
CA THR A 80 23.79 6.56 38.44
C THR A 80 22.58 6.22 37.56
N HIS A 81 21.55 7.07 37.55
CA HIS A 81 20.34 6.84 36.77
C HIS A 81 20.65 6.83 35.27
N SER A 82 20.30 5.72 34.63
CA SER A 82 20.39 5.57 33.18
C SER A 82 19.13 4.93 32.60
N ARG A 83 18.81 5.30 31.36
CA ARG A 83 17.74 4.71 30.58
C ARG A 83 18.29 4.25 29.23
N PHE A 84 17.89 3.05 28.83
CA PHE A 84 18.29 2.44 27.57
C PHE A 84 17.10 2.41 26.63
N PHE A 85 17.30 2.87 25.40
CA PHE A 85 16.29 2.87 24.35
C PHE A 85 16.80 2.14 23.12
N CYS A 86 16.12 1.06 22.76
CA CYS A 86 16.37 0.34 21.52
C CYS A 86 15.90 1.16 20.32
N GLN A 87 16.67 1.13 19.23
CA GLN A 87 16.32 1.87 18.03
C GLN A 87 15.12 1.27 17.27
N SER A 88 14.45 2.14 16.53
CA SER A 88 13.34 1.77 15.66
C SER A 88 13.83 1.41 14.27
N CYS A 89 13.16 0.48 13.61
CA CYS A 89 13.56 0.03 12.27
C CYS A 89 13.24 1.04 11.16
N LYS A 90 12.39 2.05 11.41
CA LYS A 90 11.91 3.04 10.44
C LYS A 90 11.24 2.46 9.17
N SER A 91 10.84 1.19 9.22
CA SER A 91 10.16 0.52 8.11
C SER A 91 8.65 0.77 8.15
N LYS A 92 8.04 1.03 6.99
CA LYS A 92 6.58 1.13 6.83
C LYS A 92 5.86 -0.18 7.17
N ALA A 93 6.53 -1.32 7.01
CA ALA A 93 5.97 -2.64 7.34
C ALA A 93 5.84 -2.88 8.85
N CYS A 94 6.59 -2.15 9.67
CA CYS A 94 6.48 -2.25 11.12
C CYS A 94 5.30 -1.41 11.60
N SER A 95 4.31 -2.03 12.27
CA SER A 95 3.11 -1.34 12.76
C SER A 95 3.42 -0.08 13.60
N SER A 96 4.50 -0.08 14.37
CA SER A 96 4.95 1.12 15.10
C SER A 96 5.48 2.23 14.20
N CYS A 97 6.41 1.86 13.34
CA CYS A 97 7.18 2.83 12.57
C CYS A 97 6.34 3.35 11.40
N GLY A 98 5.58 2.46 10.77
CA GLY A 98 4.55 2.76 9.79
C GLY A 98 3.51 3.72 10.34
N LEU A 99 2.92 3.46 11.51
CA LEU A 99 1.96 4.39 12.13
C LEU A 99 2.57 5.78 12.33
N LYS A 100 3.79 5.85 12.91
CA LYS A 100 4.44 7.14 13.13
C LYS A 100 4.73 7.89 11.84
N ALA A 101 5.20 7.18 10.81
CA ALA A 101 5.43 7.75 9.49
C ALA A 101 4.12 8.22 8.83
N THR A 102 3.02 7.48 9.01
CA THR A 102 1.70 7.88 8.55
C THR A 102 1.21 9.14 9.27
N GLU A 103 1.36 9.25 10.58
CA GLU A 103 1.01 10.47 11.33
C GLU A 103 1.78 11.69 10.84
N GLN A 104 3.09 11.56 10.64
CA GLN A 104 3.93 12.64 10.13
C GLN A 104 3.49 13.07 8.74
N TRP A 105 3.25 12.11 7.86
CA TRP A 105 2.75 12.36 6.52
C TRP A 105 1.36 13.03 6.52
N ILE A 106 0.43 12.60 7.41
CA ILE A 106 -0.88 13.24 7.57
C ILE A 106 -0.73 14.71 7.97
N ALA A 107 0.14 15.01 8.95
CA ALA A 107 0.38 16.37 9.40
C ALA A 107 0.91 17.27 8.27
N GLU A 108 1.83 16.74 7.45
CA GLU A 108 2.32 17.44 6.25
C GLU A 108 1.20 17.68 5.23
N GLN A 109 0.36 16.67 4.95
CA GLN A 109 -0.74 16.82 4.00
C GLN A 109 -1.78 17.83 4.48
N GLN A 110 -2.12 17.83 5.77
CA GLN A 110 -3.06 18.80 6.35
C GLN A 110 -2.58 20.25 6.20
N HIS A 111 -1.26 20.47 6.10
CA HIS A 111 -0.70 21.81 5.86
C HIS A 111 -0.71 22.21 4.37
N ILE A 112 -0.69 21.24 3.46
CA ILE A 112 -0.61 21.47 2.00
C ILE A 112 -2.00 21.53 1.37
N LEU A 113 -2.93 20.70 1.84
CA LEU A 113 -4.25 20.54 1.24
C LEU A 113 -5.16 21.72 1.57
N PRO A 114 -6.00 22.18 0.63
CA PRO A 114 -6.92 23.29 0.87
C PRO A 114 -7.96 22.93 1.94
N ASP A 115 -8.23 23.89 2.83
CA ASP A 115 -9.32 23.83 3.81
C ASP A 115 -10.67 23.98 3.10
N CYS A 116 -11.26 22.84 2.74
CA CYS A 116 -12.53 22.75 2.03
C CYS A 116 -13.17 21.39 2.27
N ASP A 117 -14.42 21.25 1.83
CA ASP A 117 -15.10 19.96 1.81
C ASP A 117 -14.45 18.99 0.82
N TRP A 118 -14.36 17.72 1.18
CA TRP A 118 -13.85 16.64 0.33
C TRP A 118 -14.92 15.57 0.11
N GLN A 119 -14.86 14.90 -1.05
CA GLN A 119 -15.69 13.77 -1.40
C GLN A 119 -14.82 12.52 -1.52
N HIS A 120 -15.12 11.50 -0.71
CA HIS A 120 -14.47 10.19 -0.79
C HIS A 120 -15.20 9.30 -1.78
N ILE A 121 -14.49 8.82 -2.81
CA ILE A 121 -15.00 7.98 -3.88
C ILE A 121 -14.13 6.72 -3.93
N THR A 122 -14.78 5.56 -4.01
CA THR A 122 -14.05 4.29 -4.17
C THR A 122 -14.28 3.74 -5.56
N PHE A 123 -13.20 3.63 -6.32
CA PHE A 123 -13.17 3.00 -7.63
C PHE A 123 -12.87 1.52 -7.50
N THR A 124 -13.83 0.70 -7.90
CA THR A 124 -13.70 -0.75 -7.97
C THR A 124 -13.97 -1.25 -9.38
N MET A 125 -13.72 -2.53 -9.62
CA MET A 125 -13.92 -3.18 -10.91
C MET A 125 -14.50 -4.59 -10.71
N PRO A 126 -15.12 -5.20 -11.74
CA PRO A 126 -15.62 -6.57 -11.66
C PRO A 126 -14.54 -7.54 -11.18
N HIS A 127 -14.92 -8.50 -10.33
CA HIS A 127 -13.98 -9.46 -9.73
C HIS A 127 -13.22 -10.31 -10.75
N LEU A 128 -13.83 -10.52 -11.92
CA LEU A 128 -13.23 -11.19 -13.06
C LEU A 128 -12.02 -10.43 -13.67
N LEU A 129 -11.80 -9.17 -13.29
CA LEU A 129 -10.63 -8.39 -13.70
C LEU A 129 -9.50 -8.39 -12.66
N TRP A 130 -9.77 -8.71 -11.40
CA TRP A 130 -8.78 -8.65 -10.32
C TRP A 130 -7.54 -9.53 -10.56
N PRO A 131 -7.66 -10.75 -11.11
CA PRO A 131 -6.50 -11.63 -11.31
C PRO A 131 -5.38 -11.02 -12.17
N PHE A 132 -5.70 -10.11 -13.09
CA PHE A 132 -4.70 -9.48 -13.97
C PHE A 132 -3.79 -8.48 -13.25
N PHE A 133 -4.20 -8.01 -12.06
CA PHE A 133 -3.43 -7.08 -11.24
C PHE A 133 -2.61 -7.79 -10.15
N ASN A 134 -2.73 -9.11 -10.03
CA ASN A 134 -2.07 -9.87 -8.97
C ASN A 134 -0.55 -9.73 -9.05
N ASN A 135 0.06 -9.13 -8.01
CA ASN A 135 1.50 -8.84 -7.92
C ASN A 135 2.08 -8.07 -9.13
N ASN A 136 1.23 -7.51 -9.99
CA ASN A 136 1.63 -6.71 -11.14
C ASN A 136 1.69 -5.24 -10.71
N TRP A 137 2.75 -4.89 -9.96
CA TRP A 137 2.96 -3.55 -9.42
C TRP A 137 2.91 -2.42 -10.46
N PRO A 138 3.48 -2.56 -11.67
CA PRO A 138 3.31 -1.57 -12.73
C PRO A 138 1.83 -1.32 -13.07
N LEU A 139 1.07 -2.40 -13.31
CA LEU A 139 -0.35 -2.30 -13.67
C LEU A 139 -1.20 -1.74 -12.53
N LEU A 140 -0.89 -2.12 -11.28
CA LEU A 140 -1.49 -1.55 -10.07
C LEU A 140 -1.21 -0.06 -9.95
N ASN A 141 0.01 0.38 -10.29
CA ASN A 141 0.37 1.79 -10.27
C ASN A 141 -0.40 2.59 -11.36
N ASP A 142 -0.66 1.98 -12.51
CA ASP A 142 -1.45 2.63 -13.57
C ASP A 142 -2.94 2.81 -13.22
N LEU A 143 -3.45 2.13 -12.19
CA LEU A 143 -4.81 2.40 -11.68
C LEU A 143 -4.95 3.82 -11.11
N PHE A 144 -3.89 4.41 -10.56
CA PHE A 144 -3.90 5.81 -10.13
C PHE A 144 -4.17 6.74 -11.33
N ARG A 145 -3.60 6.45 -12.49
CA ARG A 145 -3.83 7.21 -13.72
C ARG A 145 -5.26 7.03 -14.22
N CYS A 146 -5.82 5.83 -14.11
CA CYS A 146 -7.22 5.56 -14.46
C CYS A 146 -8.18 6.37 -13.58
N ALA A 147 -7.96 6.38 -12.27
CA ALA A 147 -8.80 7.09 -11.31
C ALA A 147 -8.72 8.61 -11.48
N THR A 148 -7.50 9.16 -11.56
CA THR A 148 -7.28 10.59 -11.76
C THR A 148 -7.80 11.06 -13.13
N ARG A 149 -7.67 10.26 -14.19
CA ARG A 149 -8.29 10.55 -15.50
C ARG A 149 -9.80 10.68 -15.40
N ALA A 150 -10.47 9.82 -14.63
CA ALA A 150 -11.91 9.89 -14.43
C ALA A 150 -12.33 11.20 -13.74
N MET A 151 -11.60 11.60 -12.69
CA MET A 151 -11.86 12.85 -11.98
C MET A 151 -11.57 14.07 -12.84
N LEU A 152 -10.35 14.17 -13.38
CA LEU A 152 -9.90 15.35 -14.12
C LEU A 152 -10.69 15.56 -15.42
N ARG A 153 -11.04 14.49 -16.13
CA ARG A 153 -11.84 14.63 -17.36
C ARG A 153 -13.20 15.24 -17.08
N TRP A 154 -13.86 14.81 -16.01
CA TRP A 154 -15.17 15.34 -15.64
C TRP A 154 -15.07 16.76 -15.06
N ALA A 155 -14.11 17.03 -14.17
CA ALA A 155 -13.89 18.36 -13.62
C ALA A 155 -13.58 19.42 -14.71
N ARG A 156 -12.78 19.05 -15.72
CA ARG A 156 -12.49 19.90 -16.88
C ARG A 156 -13.75 20.27 -17.68
N GLN A 157 -14.71 19.36 -17.81
CA GLN A 157 -15.99 19.66 -18.47
C GLN A 157 -16.80 20.73 -17.72
N GLN A 158 -16.56 20.90 -16.42
CA GLN A 158 -17.16 21.93 -15.60
C GLN A 158 -16.34 23.23 -15.55
N GLY A 159 -15.13 23.22 -16.14
CA GLY A 159 -14.19 24.34 -16.11
C GLY A 159 -13.57 24.59 -14.73
N ILE A 160 -13.45 23.55 -13.89
CA ILE A 160 -12.96 23.65 -12.52
C ILE A 160 -11.69 22.83 -12.33
N GLU A 161 -10.69 23.43 -11.70
CA GLU A 161 -9.47 22.75 -11.25
C GLU A 161 -9.65 22.23 -9.81
N VAL A 162 -9.52 20.92 -9.63
CA VAL A 162 -9.79 20.21 -8.36
C VAL A 162 -8.51 19.66 -7.74
N GLY A 163 -8.49 19.58 -6.40
CA GLY A 163 -7.49 18.81 -5.67
C GLY A 163 -7.87 17.33 -5.62
N ILE A 164 -6.89 16.44 -5.81
CA ILE A 164 -7.10 14.98 -5.80
C ILE A 164 -6.03 14.31 -4.95
N PHE A 165 -6.47 13.43 -4.06
CA PHE A 165 -5.63 12.50 -3.31
C PHE A 165 -6.09 11.06 -3.59
N CYS A 166 -5.17 10.15 -3.89
CA CYS A 166 -5.50 8.76 -4.20
C CYS A 166 -4.71 7.78 -3.33
N ALA A 167 -5.34 6.67 -2.95
CA ALA A 167 -4.71 5.54 -2.28
C ALA A 167 -5.12 4.22 -2.95
N LEU A 168 -4.14 3.35 -3.21
CA LEU A 168 -4.37 2.00 -3.72
C LEU A 168 -4.48 1.01 -2.58
N HIS A 169 -5.55 0.22 -2.59
CA HIS A 169 -5.70 -0.97 -1.77
C HIS A 169 -5.74 -2.21 -2.67
N THR A 170 -4.97 -3.23 -2.34
CA THR A 170 -4.86 -4.47 -3.13
C THR A 170 -5.69 -5.63 -2.59
N TYR A 171 -6.11 -5.55 -1.32
CA TYR A 171 -6.86 -6.58 -0.61
C TYR A 171 -8.12 -6.02 0.05
N GLY A 172 -9.14 -6.87 0.16
CA GLY A 172 -10.34 -6.62 0.94
C GLY A 172 -10.17 -7.00 2.41
N ARG A 173 -11.22 -6.76 3.21
CA ARG A 173 -11.23 -7.09 4.65
C ARG A 173 -10.98 -8.57 4.95
N GLN A 174 -11.37 -9.47 4.04
CA GLN A 174 -11.17 -10.91 4.18
C GLN A 174 -9.81 -11.37 3.65
N LEU A 175 -8.89 -10.44 3.34
CA LEU A 175 -7.59 -10.71 2.71
C LEU A 175 -7.71 -11.40 1.35
N ASN A 176 -8.88 -11.31 0.72
CA ASN A 176 -9.09 -11.66 -0.68
C ASN A 176 -8.57 -10.53 -1.58
N GLN A 177 -8.07 -10.88 -2.76
CA GLN A 177 -7.66 -9.88 -3.73
C GLN A 177 -8.84 -9.00 -4.10
N HIS A 178 -8.63 -7.69 -3.99
CA HIS A 178 -9.61 -6.69 -4.30
C HIS A 178 -8.89 -5.38 -4.62
N PRO A 179 -8.22 -5.26 -5.77
CA PRO A 179 -7.59 -4.01 -6.18
C PRO A 179 -8.65 -2.92 -6.36
N HIS A 180 -8.56 -1.85 -5.58
CA HIS A 180 -9.43 -0.67 -5.65
C HIS A 180 -8.65 0.59 -5.32
N ILE A 181 -9.09 1.71 -5.90
CA ILE A 181 -8.53 3.03 -5.61
C ILE A 181 -9.53 3.81 -4.77
N HIS A 182 -9.09 4.27 -3.60
CA HIS A 182 -9.77 5.33 -2.87
C HIS A 182 -9.30 6.68 -3.41
N VAL A 183 -10.25 7.56 -3.68
CA VAL A 183 -10.01 8.93 -4.13
C VAL A 183 -10.68 9.87 -3.16
N SER A 184 -9.93 10.81 -2.61
CA SER A 184 -10.47 12.01 -1.99
C SER A 184 -10.33 13.16 -2.98
N VAL A 185 -11.44 13.78 -3.36
CA VAL A 185 -11.46 14.91 -4.30
C VAL A 185 -12.15 16.11 -3.66
N THR A 186 -11.66 17.32 -3.90
CA THR A 186 -12.28 18.54 -3.36
C THR A 186 -13.72 18.70 -3.88
N ARG A 187 -14.67 19.09 -3.02
CA ARG A 187 -16.07 19.43 -3.37
C ARG A 187 -16.21 20.82 -3.97
N GLY A 188 -15.24 21.17 -4.80
CA GLY A 188 -15.07 22.46 -5.43
C GLY A 188 -13.65 22.64 -5.91
N GLY A 189 -13.38 23.80 -6.47
CA GLY A 189 -12.08 24.11 -7.04
C GLY A 189 -12.06 25.48 -7.67
N LEU A 190 -10.92 25.88 -8.24
CA LEU A 190 -10.79 27.16 -8.90
C LEU A 190 -11.42 27.11 -10.30
N ASP A 191 -12.27 28.08 -10.60
CA ASP A 191 -12.74 28.31 -11.95
C ASP A 191 -11.56 28.71 -12.85
N VAL A 192 -11.36 27.98 -13.95
CA VAL A 192 -10.18 28.17 -14.81
C VAL A 192 -10.17 29.54 -15.50
N LYS A 193 -11.33 30.21 -15.65
CA LYS A 193 -11.39 31.53 -16.28
C LYS A 193 -11.17 32.67 -15.29
N ASN A 194 -11.80 32.57 -14.13
CA ASN A 194 -11.90 33.68 -13.20
C ASN A 194 -11.05 33.51 -11.93
N GLY A 195 -10.50 32.31 -11.69
CA GLY A 195 -9.74 31.99 -10.48
C GLY A 195 -10.59 31.99 -9.19
N VAL A 196 -11.92 31.97 -9.32
CA VAL A 196 -12.84 32.00 -8.18
C VAL A 196 -13.24 30.58 -7.79
N TRP A 197 -13.33 30.31 -6.49
CA TRP A 197 -13.79 29.01 -6.01
C TRP A 197 -15.24 28.73 -6.42
N ARG A 198 -15.48 27.55 -7.01
CA ARG A 198 -16.82 27.06 -7.38
C ARG A 198 -17.03 25.68 -6.80
N HIS A 199 -18.22 25.46 -6.24
CA HIS A 199 -18.61 24.14 -5.72
C HIS A 199 -18.78 23.12 -6.84
N LEU A 200 -18.43 21.87 -6.52
CA LEU A 200 -18.50 20.75 -7.43
C LEU A 200 -18.89 19.47 -6.67
N PHE A 201 -19.67 18.60 -7.30
CA PHE A 201 -20.03 17.30 -6.72
C PHE A 201 -20.00 16.19 -7.77
N PHE A 202 -19.17 15.18 -7.55
CA PHE A 202 -19.01 14.08 -8.50
C PHE A 202 -20.16 13.08 -8.33
N LYS A 203 -20.95 12.94 -9.40
CA LYS A 203 -22.02 11.94 -9.47
C LYS A 203 -21.46 10.62 -10.00
N LYS A 204 -21.84 9.51 -9.36
CA LYS A 204 -21.38 8.15 -9.71
C LYS A 204 -21.40 7.88 -11.22
N LYS A 205 -22.55 8.06 -11.87
CA LYS A 205 -22.76 7.70 -13.29
C LYS A 205 -21.79 8.40 -14.25
N GLU A 206 -21.43 9.66 -13.94
CA GLU A 206 -20.56 10.47 -14.80
C GLU A 206 -19.12 9.97 -14.79
N VAL A 207 -18.64 9.53 -13.63
CA VAL A 207 -17.25 9.09 -13.44
C VAL A 207 -17.07 7.59 -13.66
N GLU A 208 -18.11 6.81 -13.39
CA GLU A 208 -18.13 5.34 -13.54
C GLU A 208 -17.84 4.92 -14.98
N ALA A 209 -18.47 5.57 -15.96
CA ALA A 209 -18.23 5.27 -17.37
C ALA A 209 -16.77 5.57 -17.78
N ILE A 210 -16.17 6.65 -17.28
CA ILE A 210 -14.79 7.03 -17.60
C ILE A 210 -13.81 6.05 -16.95
N TRP A 211 -14.01 5.74 -15.67
CA TRP A 211 -13.22 4.74 -14.94
C TRP A 211 -13.25 3.38 -15.62
N ARG A 212 -14.45 2.88 -15.92
CA ARG A 212 -14.65 1.58 -16.58
C ARG A 212 -13.91 1.52 -17.92
N ASN A 213 -14.02 2.57 -18.72
CA ASN A 213 -13.25 2.68 -19.97
C ASN A 213 -11.75 2.66 -19.71
N ALA A 214 -11.26 3.47 -18.76
CA ALA A 214 -9.83 3.58 -18.47
C ALA A 214 -9.23 2.22 -18.04
N VAL A 215 -9.90 1.47 -17.17
CA VAL A 215 -9.45 0.12 -16.76
C VAL A 215 -9.45 -0.85 -17.94
N VAL A 216 -10.49 -0.83 -18.78
CA VAL A 216 -10.54 -1.71 -19.96
C VAL A 216 -9.44 -1.38 -20.97
N TYR A 217 -9.17 -0.10 -21.22
CA TYR A 217 -8.06 0.29 -22.10
C TYR A 217 -6.72 -0.11 -21.52
N LEU A 218 -6.49 0.13 -20.22
CA LEU A 218 -5.27 -0.29 -19.54
C LEU A 218 -5.02 -1.80 -19.73
N LEU A 219 -6.05 -2.62 -19.54
CA LEU A 219 -5.94 -4.07 -19.71
C LEU A 219 -5.74 -4.48 -21.18
N ARG A 220 -6.37 -3.80 -22.14
CA ARG A 220 -6.15 -4.04 -23.58
C ARG A 220 -4.69 -3.80 -23.96
N ASP A 221 -4.17 -2.63 -23.58
CA ASP A 221 -2.83 -2.18 -23.98
C ASP A 221 -1.70 -3.00 -23.33
N ASN A 222 -2.02 -3.82 -22.33
CA ASN A 222 -1.06 -4.64 -21.59
C ASN A 222 -1.23 -6.15 -21.82
N TYR A 223 -1.90 -6.58 -22.89
CA TYR A 223 -2.12 -8.01 -23.19
C TYR A 223 -0.84 -8.85 -23.13
N ALA A 224 0.23 -8.39 -23.80
CA ALA A 224 1.50 -9.12 -23.87
C ALA A 224 2.19 -9.27 -22.50
N GLN A 225 2.17 -8.21 -21.68
CA GLN A 225 2.74 -8.25 -20.33
C GLN A 225 1.92 -9.14 -19.39
N ILE A 226 0.59 -9.07 -19.49
CA ILE A 226 -0.33 -9.83 -18.63
C ILE A 226 -0.28 -11.32 -18.98
N ASN A 227 -0.17 -11.65 -20.27
CA ASN A 227 -0.26 -13.01 -20.80
C ASN A 227 -1.42 -13.80 -20.14
N PRO A 228 -2.69 -13.35 -20.34
CA PRO A 228 -3.82 -13.82 -19.55
C PRO A 228 -4.07 -15.34 -19.66
N GLY A 229 -3.69 -15.95 -20.78
CA GLY A 229 -3.80 -17.40 -20.99
C GLY A 229 -2.88 -18.24 -20.10
N ALA A 230 -1.80 -17.66 -19.57
CA ALA A 230 -0.89 -18.31 -18.63
C ALA A 230 -1.38 -18.25 -17.18
N LEU A 231 -2.40 -17.44 -16.88
CA LEU A 231 -2.94 -17.32 -15.53
C LEU A 231 -3.83 -18.54 -15.19
N PRO A 232 -3.78 -19.04 -13.93
CA PRO A 232 -4.62 -20.15 -13.50
C PRO A 232 -6.11 -19.92 -13.76
N GLY A 233 -6.78 -20.89 -14.40
CA GLY A 233 -8.21 -20.81 -14.73
C GLY A 233 -8.55 -19.92 -15.94
N LEU A 234 -7.58 -19.24 -16.55
CA LEU A 234 -7.80 -18.30 -17.66
C LEU A 234 -7.25 -18.78 -19.02
N GLY A 235 -6.89 -20.07 -19.12
CA GLY A 235 -6.38 -20.70 -20.36
C GLY A 235 -7.35 -20.72 -21.55
N HIS A 236 -8.58 -20.20 -21.41
CA HIS A 236 -9.49 -19.94 -22.52
C HIS A 236 -9.19 -18.62 -23.24
N ILE A 237 -8.44 -17.69 -22.62
CA ILE A 237 -8.01 -16.41 -23.19
C ILE A 237 -6.68 -16.62 -23.94
N ARG A 238 -6.73 -17.40 -25.02
CA ARG A 238 -5.54 -17.92 -25.72
C ARG A 238 -4.89 -16.94 -26.70
N ASN A 239 -5.60 -15.87 -27.07
CA ASN A 239 -5.15 -14.86 -28.02
C ASN A 239 -5.83 -13.52 -27.74
N GLU A 240 -5.36 -12.48 -28.42
CA GLU A 240 -5.83 -11.10 -28.26
C GLU A 240 -7.33 -10.94 -28.63
N ASP A 241 -7.84 -11.69 -29.61
CA ASP A 241 -9.26 -11.68 -29.95
C ASP A 241 -10.15 -12.15 -28.80
N ARG A 242 -9.76 -13.24 -28.14
CA ARG A 242 -10.47 -13.76 -26.96
C ARG A 242 -10.35 -12.79 -25.80
N TRP A 243 -9.20 -12.12 -25.65
CA TRP A 243 -9.00 -11.07 -24.66
C TRP A 243 -9.95 -9.88 -24.86
N HIS A 244 -10.05 -9.38 -26.09
CA HIS A 244 -10.96 -8.29 -26.43
C HIS A 244 -12.42 -8.64 -26.18
N ARG A 245 -12.84 -9.87 -26.53
CA ARG A 245 -14.20 -10.36 -26.22
C ARG A 245 -14.43 -10.47 -24.71
N TYR A 246 -13.46 -10.97 -23.96
CA TYR A 246 -13.53 -11.09 -22.51
C TYR A 246 -13.70 -9.72 -21.84
N LEU A 247 -12.85 -8.75 -22.18
CA LEU A 247 -12.92 -7.39 -21.64
C LEU A 247 -14.21 -6.67 -22.04
N HIS A 248 -14.66 -6.84 -23.28
CA HIS A 248 -15.92 -6.27 -23.73
C HIS A 248 -17.14 -6.85 -22.98
N ALA A 249 -17.12 -8.15 -22.65
CA ALA A 249 -18.15 -8.74 -21.81
C ALA A 249 -18.14 -8.15 -20.39
N GLN A 250 -16.97 -7.89 -19.80
CA GLN A 250 -16.89 -7.24 -18.49
C GLN A 250 -17.31 -5.76 -18.53
N TYR A 251 -17.03 -5.05 -19.62
CA TYR A 251 -17.45 -3.66 -19.81
C TYR A 251 -18.98 -3.50 -19.79
N ARG A 252 -19.72 -4.49 -20.31
CA ARG A 252 -21.20 -4.44 -20.36
C ARG A 252 -21.90 -4.84 -19.06
N ARG A 253 -21.18 -5.40 -18.09
CA ARG A 253 -21.74 -5.95 -16.84
C ARG A 253 -21.76 -4.98 -15.67
N ALA A 254 -21.04 -3.86 -15.77
CA ALA A 254 -20.89 -2.86 -14.71
C ALA A 254 -21.83 -1.67 -14.94
#